data_AF-A0A2R7MJ85-F1
#
_entry.id   AF-A0A2R7MJ85-F1
#
_cell.length_a   1.000
_cell.length_b   1.000
_cell.length_c   1.000
_cell.angle_alpha   90.00
_cell.angle_beta   90.00
_cell.angle_gamma   90.00
#
_symmetry.space_group_name_H-M   'P 1'
#
loop_
_entity.id
_entity.type
_entity.pdbx_description
1 polymer ?
#
loop_
_entity_poly.entity_id
_entity_poly.type
_entity_poly.pdbx_seq_one_letter_code
_entity_poly.pdbx_strand_id
1 'polypeptide(L)'
;MSWLDRATSHLGKLCDVLIAHGLTGRGWTAESLLDAIQRGRLERRIPLVDVASQRDPFGYFVWLLRATVDAGSPAPFLQLQVESRRRAERQALEAAHEAARRAEIRANADEIAAVIARMREHFPSRPRPSRRHFTPPHSAR
;
A
#
# COMPACT_ATOMS: atom_id res chain seq x y z
N MET A 1 -33.55 6.38 -19.41
CA MET A 1 -33.06 6.05 -18.06
C MET A 1 -34.21 6.23 -17.09
N SER A 2 -34.67 5.21 -16.36
CA SER A 2 -35.81 5.39 -15.42
C SER A 2 -36.04 4.23 -14.41
N TRP A 3 -35.00 3.48 -14.01
CA TRP A 3 -35.15 2.65 -12.79
C TRP A 3 -34.98 3.52 -11.53
N LEU A 4 -34.20 4.59 -11.65
CA LEU A 4 -34.05 5.64 -10.64
C LEU A 4 -35.24 6.58 -10.55
N ASP A 5 -36.16 6.68 -11.52
CA ASP A 5 -37.34 7.56 -11.38
C ASP A 5 -38.44 6.96 -10.49
N ARG A 6 -38.38 5.66 -10.17
CA ARG A 6 -39.13 5.06 -9.05
C ARG A 6 -38.37 5.25 -7.72
N ALA A 7 -37.64 6.35 -7.59
CA ALA A 7 -36.47 6.58 -6.72
C ALA A 7 -36.72 6.35 -5.23
N THR A 8 -37.89 6.72 -4.73
CA THR A 8 -38.13 6.85 -3.28
C THR A 8 -38.13 5.49 -2.56
N SER A 9 -38.58 4.42 -3.21
CA SER A 9 -38.58 3.09 -2.58
C SER A 9 -37.21 2.39 -2.61
N HIS A 10 -36.41 2.66 -3.65
CA HIS A 10 -35.12 1.97 -3.84
C HIS A 10 -33.98 2.65 -3.07
N LEU A 11 -34.03 3.97 -2.91
CA LEU A 11 -33.06 4.70 -2.08
C LEU A 11 -33.15 4.27 -0.61
N GLY A 12 -34.37 4.14 -0.07
CA GLY A 12 -34.59 3.65 1.30
C GLY A 12 -34.04 2.25 1.51
N LYS A 13 -34.38 1.30 0.61
CA LYS A 13 -33.84 -0.07 0.66
C LYS A 13 -32.32 -0.13 0.53
N LEU A 14 -31.73 0.75 -0.29
CA LEU A 14 -30.28 0.86 -0.40
C LEU A 14 -29.68 1.35 0.92
N CYS A 15 -30.23 2.40 1.52
CA CYS A 15 -29.81 2.88 2.83
C CYS A 15 -29.92 1.79 3.91
N ASP A 16 -31.03 1.05 3.93
CA ASP A 16 -31.23 -0.06 4.87
C ASP A 16 -30.17 -1.15 4.70
N VAL A 17 -29.83 -1.52 3.47
CA VAL A 17 -28.75 -2.49 3.19
C VAL A 17 -27.40 -1.96 3.64
N LEU A 18 -27.09 -0.69 3.35
CA LEU A 18 -25.82 -0.07 3.74
C LEU A 18 -25.69 0.05 5.26
N ILE A 19 -26.80 0.34 5.96
CA ILE A 19 -26.88 0.40 7.43
C ILE A 19 -26.79 -1.01 8.02
N ALA A 20 -27.51 -1.99 7.48
CA ALA A 20 -27.45 -3.38 7.94
C ALA A 20 -26.05 -3.99 7.75
N HIS A 21 -25.35 -3.60 6.69
CA HIS A 21 -23.95 -3.93 6.50
C HIS A 21 -23.00 -3.06 7.34
N GLY A 22 -23.48 -2.05 8.08
CA GLY A 22 -22.67 -1.19 8.94
C GLY A 22 -21.64 -0.36 8.18
N LEU A 23 -21.85 -0.08 6.90
CA LEU A 23 -20.89 0.62 6.04
C LEU A 23 -20.85 2.12 6.37
N THR A 24 -22.01 2.72 6.61
CA THR A 24 -22.13 4.14 6.97
C THR A 24 -21.46 4.47 8.30
N GLY A 25 -21.69 3.63 9.33
CA GLY A 25 -21.04 3.78 10.64
C GLY A 25 -19.52 3.53 10.62
N ARG A 26 -19.01 2.86 9.58
CA ARG A 26 -17.57 2.60 9.37
C ARG A 26 -16.89 3.65 8.48
N GLY A 27 -17.58 4.74 8.16
CA GLY A 27 -17.02 5.86 7.38
C GLY A 27 -16.92 5.59 5.88
N TRP A 28 -17.66 4.62 5.34
CA TRP A 28 -17.69 4.37 3.90
C TRP A 28 -18.50 5.46 3.20
N THR A 29 -17.87 6.14 2.24
CA THR A 29 -18.57 7.05 1.31
C THR A 29 -19.06 6.25 0.10
N ALA A 30 -20.09 6.74 -0.59
CA ALA A 30 -20.61 6.09 -1.80
C ALA A 30 -19.52 5.88 -2.87
N GLU A 31 -18.66 6.88 -3.06
CA GLU A 31 -17.53 6.80 -3.98
C GLU A 31 -16.52 5.72 -3.57
N SER A 32 -16.08 5.71 -2.31
CA SER A 32 -15.13 4.70 -1.81
C SER A 32 -15.69 3.27 -1.89
N LEU A 33 -17.01 3.14 -1.78
CA LEU A 33 -17.71 1.87 -1.90
C LEU A 33 -17.72 1.38 -3.35
N LEU A 34 -18.03 2.26 -4.30
CA LEU A 34 -18.02 1.92 -5.72
C LEU A 34 -16.61 1.55 -6.19
N ASP A 35 -15.58 2.27 -5.74
CA ASP A 35 -14.19 1.94 -6.03
C ASP A 35 -13.78 0.59 -5.44
N ALA A 36 -14.20 0.28 -4.22
CA ALA A 36 -13.95 -1.03 -3.61
C ALA A 36 -14.65 -2.16 -4.35
N ILE A 37 -15.90 -1.94 -4.76
CA ILE A 37 -16.64 -2.89 -5.60
C ILE A 37 -15.92 -3.11 -6.93
N GLN A 38 -15.48 -2.03 -7.60
CA GLN A 38 -14.79 -2.11 -8.87
C GLN A 38 -13.44 -2.86 -8.75
N ARG A 39 -12.64 -2.55 -7.72
CA ARG A 39 -11.38 -3.27 -7.46
C ARG A 39 -11.61 -4.75 -7.14
N GLY A 40 -12.50 -5.04 -6.19
CA GLY A 40 -12.80 -6.42 -5.78
C GLY A 40 -13.37 -7.25 -6.93
N ARG A 41 -14.14 -6.62 -7.83
CA ARG A 41 -14.62 -7.25 -9.06
C ARG A 41 -13.47 -7.65 -9.98
N LEU A 42 -12.49 -6.77 -10.20
CA LEU A 42 -11.32 -7.05 -11.05
C LEU A 42 -10.46 -8.16 -10.45
N GLU A 43 -10.17 -8.08 -9.14
CA GLU A 43 -9.39 -9.08 -8.41
C GLU A 43 -10.01 -10.47 -8.48
N ARG A 44 -11.34 -10.55 -8.32
CA ARG A 44 -12.11 -11.80 -8.36
C ARG A 44 -12.58 -12.20 -9.76
N ARG A 45 -12.19 -11.43 -10.79
CA ARG A 45 -12.57 -11.63 -12.20
C ARG A 45 -14.09 -11.75 -12.43
N ILE A 46 -14.88 -11.01 -11.66
CA ILE A 46 -16.34 -10.98 -11.80
C ILE A 46 -16.70 -10.12 -13.03
N PRO A 47 -17.45 -10.62 -14.02
CA PRO A 47 -17.88 -9.81 -15.15
C PRO A 47 -18.94 -8.79 -14.73
N LEU A 48 -18.89 -7.58 -15.32
CA LEU A 48 -19.96 -6.60 -15.15
C LEU A 48 -21.05 -6.94 -16.15
N VAL A 49 -22.23 -7.25 -15.64
CA VAL A 49 -23.40 -7.53 -16.45
C VAL A 49 -24.08 -6.21 -16.77
N ASP A 50 -24.48 -6.00 -18.02
CA ASP A 50 -25.17 -4.78 -18.42
C ASP A 50 -26.50 -4.65 -17.65
N VAL A 51 -26.78 -3.45 -17.14
CA VAL A 51 -27.95 -3.16 -16.28
C VAL A 51 -29.26 -3.42 -17.04
N ALA A 52 -29.30 -3.17 -18.36
CA ALA A 52 -30.48 -3.42 -19.18
C ALA A 52 -30.81 -4.92 -19.33
N SER A 53 -29.83 -5.80 -19.10
CA SER A 53 -30.00 -7.25 -19.17
C SER A 53 -30.40 -7.87 -17.81
N GLN A 54 -30.45 -7.08 -16.74
CA GLN A 54 -30.69 -7.57 -15.38
C GLN A 54 -32.19 -7.55 -15.04
N ARG A 55 -32.71 -8.72 -14.64
CA ARG A 55 -34.09 -8.87 -14.14
C ARG A 55 -34.29 -8.15 -12.79
N ASP A 56 -33.27 -8.13 -11.94
CA ASP A 56 -33.27 -7.44 -10.65
C ASP A 56 -31.93 -6.70 -10.43
N PRO A 57 -31.85 -5.42 -10.83
CA PRO A 57 -30.64 -4.62 -10.66
C PRO A 57 -30.24 -4.40 -9.20
N PHE A 58 -31.22 -4.35 -8.27
CA PHE A 58 -30.95 -4.13 -6.86
C PHE A 58 -30.37 -5.40 -6.23
N GLY A 59 -30.98 -6.56 -6.47
CA GLY A 59 -30.45 -7.85 -6.02
C GLY A 59 -29.03 -8.11 -6.55
N TYR A 60 -28.78 -7.76 -7.82
CA TYR A 60 -27.43 -7.83 -8.39
C TYR A 60 -26.44 -6.93 -7.66
N PHE A 61 -26.81 -5.68 -7.37
CA PHE A 61 -25.95 -4.77 -6.60
C PHE A 61 -25.64 -5.32 -5.19
N VAL A 62 -26.65 -5.81 -4.47
CA VAL A 62 -26.45 -6.38 -3.12
C VAL A 62 -25.54 -7.61 -3.16
N TRP A 63 -25.71 -8.48 -4.16
CA TRP A 63 -24.82 -9.61 -4.37
C TRP A 63 -23.38 -9.15 -4.67
N LEU A 64 -23.21 -8.19 -5.56
CA LEU A 64 -21.91 -7.67 -5.95
C LEU A 64 -21.19 -7.01 -4.76
N LEU A 65 -21.92 -6.23 -3.96
CA LEU A 65 -21.44 -5.63 -2.73
C LEU A 65 -20.90 -6.71 -1.76
N ARG A 66 -21.67 -7.78 -1.53
CA ARG A 66 -21.26 -8.89 -0.65
C ARG A 66 -20.08 -9.69 -1.19
N ALA A 67 -19.99 -9.83 -2.52
CA ALA A 67 -18.92 -10.58 -3.16
C ALA A 67 -17.58 -9.83 -3.18
N THR A 68 -17.60 -8.51 -3.07
CA THR A 68 -16.42 -7.65 -3.27
C THR A 68 -15.97 -6.91 -2.01
N VAL A 69 -16.90 -6.61 -1.08
CA VAL A 69 -16.60 -5.90 0.16
C VAL A 69 -16.73 -6.85 1.34
N ASP A 70 -15.61 -7.17 1.98
CA ASP A 70 -15.59 -8.07 3.12
C ASP A 70 -16.37 -7.51 4.33
N ALA A 71 -17.10 -8.39 5.00
CA ALA A 71 -17.83 -8.05 6.22
C ALA A 71 -16.84 -7.61 7.31
N GLY A 72 -17.03 -6.41 7.87
CA GLY A 72 -16.17 -5.86 8.92
C GLY A 72 -14.99 -4.99 8.44
N SER A 73 -14.67 -4.94 7.15
CA SER A 73 -13.59 -4.08 6.64
C SER A 73 -13.82 -2.58 6.91
N PRO A 74 -12.91 -1.87 7.61
CA PRO A 74 -13.04 -0.43 7.79
C PRO A 74 -12.89 0.30 6.45
N ALA A 75 -13.46 1.51 6.34
CA ALA A 75 -13.36 2.29 5.11
C ALA A 75 -11.89 2.55 4.73
N PRO A 76 -11.55 2.65 3.42
CA PRO A 76 -10.17 2.80 2.96
C PRO A 76 -9.41 3.96 3.61
N PHE A 77 -10.08 5.08 3.88
CA PHE A 77 -9.47 6.22 4.56
C PHE A 77 -9.10 5.93 6.02
N LEU A 78 -9.93 5.18 6.75
CA LEU A 78 -9.61 4.72 8.11
C LEU A 78 -8.50 3.68 8.10
N GLN A 79 -8.46 2.80 7.08
CA GLN A 79 -7.34 1.88 6.88
C GLN A 79 -6.02 2.63 6.69
N LEU A 80 -5.99 3.66 5.85
CA LEU A 80 -4.79 4.48 5.60
C LEU A 80 -4.30 5.19 6.87
N GLN A 81 -5.20 5.68 7.73
CA GLN A 81 -4.81 6.28 9.00
C GLN A 81 -4.25 5.27 10.00
N VAL A 82 -4.85 4.08 10.07
CA VAL A 82 -4.34 3.00 10.93
C VAL A 82 -2.97 2.52 10.43
N GLU A 83 -2.79 2.40 9.12
CA GLU A 83 -1.52 2.01 8.52
C GLU A 83 -0.44 3.07 8.64
N SER A 84 -0.77 4.35 8.51
CA SER A 84 0.19 5.45 8.70
C SER A 84 0.68 5.48 10.15
N ARG A 85 -0.22 5.31 11.11
CA ARG A 85 0.13 5.19 12.53
C ARG A 85 1.03 3.98 12.80
N ARG A 86 0.68 2.80 12.29
CA ARG A 86 1.53 1.59 12.42
C ARG A 86 2.89 1.73 11.75
N ARG A 87 2.99 2.48 10.65
CA ARG A 87 4.27 2.80 10.01
C ARG A 87 5.12 3.73 10.87
N ALA A 88 4.52 4.77 11.44
CA ALA A 88 5.21 5.68 12.36
C ALA A 88 5.71 4.95 13.62
N GLU A 89 4.91 4.06 14.20
CA GLU A 89 5.29 3.24 15.36
C GLU A 89 6.49 2.32 15.05
N ARG A 90 6.50 1.67 13.88
CA ARG A 90 7.64 0.85 13.43
C ARG A 90 8.90 1.67 13.19
N GLN A 91 8.76 2.83 12.54
CA GLN A 91 9.89 3.73 12.31
C GLN A 91 10.50 4.26 13.61
N ALA A 92 9.67 4.55 14.62
CA ALA A 92 10.16 4.96 15.94
C ALA A 92 10.96 3.86 16.63
N LEU A 93 10.51 2.60 16.51
CA LEU A 93 11.18 1.44 17.08
C LEU A 93 12.52 1.16 16.37
N GLU A 94 12.54 1.21 15.03
CA GLU A 94 13.77 1.09 14.23
C GLU A 94 14.77 2.21 14.54
N ALA A 95 14.31 3.45 14.68
CA ALA A 95 15.15 4.58 15.05
C ALA A 95 15.78 4.41 16.45
N ALA A 96 15.02 3.86 17.41
CA ALA A 96 15.54 3.57 18.75
C ALA A 96 16.62 2.47 18.71
N HIS A 97 16.40 1.39 17.94
CA HIS A 97 17.41 0.34 17.76
C HIS A 97 18.67 0.86 17.05
N GLU A 98 18.52 1.67 16.01
CA GLU A 98 19.65 2.26 15.29
C GLU A 98 20.43 3.25 16.18
N ALA A 99 19.76 4.02 17.02
CA ALA A 99 20.41 4.90 17.99
C ALA A 99 21.21 4.12 19.04
N ALA A 100 20.66 3.02 19.55
CA ALA A 100 21.35 2.12 20.48
C ALA A 100 22.58 1.48 19.81
N ARG A 101 22.43 0.98 18.58
CA ARG A 101 23.52 0.39 17.80
C ARG A 101 24.66 1.39 17.55
N ARG A 102 24.33 2.64 17.21
CA ARG A 102 25.33 3.71 17.04
C ARG A 102 26.01 4.09 18.35
N ALA A 103 25.29 4.04 19.47
CA ALA A 103 25.90 4.26 20.78
C ALA A 103 26.91 3.16 21.12
N GLU A 104 26.57 1.90 20.86
CA GLU A 104 27.45 0.75 21.05
C GLU A 104 28.70 0.82 20.15
N ILE A 105 28.54 1.16 18.86
CA ILE A 105 29.68 1.36 17.95
C ILE A 105 30.60 2.48 18.44
N ARG A 106 30.03 3.59 18.94
CA ARG A 106 30.83 4.69 19.50
C ARG A 106 31.55 4.29 20.77
N ALA A 107 30.92 3.52 21.64
CA ALA A 107 31.53 3.04 22.88
C ALA A 107 32.72 2.11 22.61
N ASN A 108 32.66 1.32 21.53
CA ASN A 108 33.69 0.36 21.14
C ASN A 108 34.58 0.86 19.99
N ALA A 109 34.61 2.17 19.74
CA ALA A 109 35.27 2.74 18.55
C ALA A 109 36.75 2.39 18.47
N ASP A 110 37.45 2.41 19.61
CA ASP A 110 38.88 2.14 19.68
C ASP A 110 39.21 0.66 19.43
N GLU A 111 38.41 -0.27 19.97
CA GLU A 111 38.55 -1.70 19.72
C GLU A 111 38.26 -2.05 18.26
N ILE A 112 37.20 -1.45 17.69
CA ILE A 112 36.87 -1.61 16.27
C ILE A 112 38.02 -1.08 15.38
N ALA A 113 38.59 0.07 15.72
CA ALA A 113 39.72 0.64 14.99
C ALA A 113 40.97 -0.26 15.07
N ALA A 114 41.27 -0.84 16.24
CA ALA A 114 42.36 -1.78 16.42
C ALA A 114 42.19 -3.06 15.57
N VAL A 115 40.96 -3.60 15.52
CA VAL A 115 40.64 -4.75 14.65
C VAL A 115 40.81 -4.40 13.17
N ILE A 116 40.33 -3.24 12.74
CA ILE A 116 40.48 -2.77 11.35
C ILE A 116 41.96 -2.57 10.98
N ALA A 117 42.75 -1.99 11.89
CA ALA A 117 44.18 -1.81 11.69
C ALA A 117 44.88 -3.17 11.49
N ARG A 118 44.59 -4.14 12.38
CA ARG A 118 45.10 -5.51 12.27
C ARG A 118 44.69 -6.20 10.97
N MET A 119 43.45 -6.01 10.51
CA MET A 119 43.00 -6.56 9.22
C MET A 119 43.77 -5.97 8.04
N ARG A 120 44.08 -4.66 8.06
CA ARG A 120 44.86 -4.00 7.00
C ARG A 120 46.30 -4.49 6.93
N GLU A 121 46.89 -4.88 8.07
CA GLU A 121 48.22 -5.48 8.12
C GLU A 121 48.24 -6.87 7.46
N HIS A 122 47.20 -7.68 7.65
CA HIS A 122 47.13 -9.04 7.11
C HIS A 122 46.67 -9.08 5.65
N PHE A 123 45.95 -8.04 5.20
CA PHE A 123 45.42 -7.93 3.84
C PHE A 123 45.82 -6.57 3.23
N PRO A 124 47.07 -6.40 2.77
CA PRO A 124 47.51 -5.17 2.13
C PRO A 124 46.66 -4.92 0.87
N SER A 125 46.13 -3.70 0.74
CA SER A 125 45.29 -3.34 -0.40
C SER A 125 46.09 -3.45 -1.70
N ARG A 126 45.57 -4.23 -2.66
CA ARG A 126 46.12 -4.31 -4.02
C ARG A 126 46.13 -2.90 -4.63
N PRO A 127 47.24 -2.46 -5.28
CA PRO A 127 47.27 -1.18 -5.94
C PRO A 127 46.14 -1.10 -6.97
N ARG A 128 45.26 -0.09 -6.82
CA ARG A 128 44.18 0.17 -7.78
C ARG A 128 44.82 0.46 -9.15
N PRO A 129 44.40 -0.21 -10.23
CA PRO A 129 44.92 0.09 -11.56
C PRO A 129 44.63 1.56 -11.88
N SER A 130 45.68 2.33 -12.17
CA SER A 130 45.55 3.72 -12.60
C SER A 130 44.65 3.74 -13.84
N ARG A 131 43.55 4.50 -13.76
CA ARG A 131 42.64 4.72 -14.88
C ARG A 131 43.44 5.44 -15.98
N ARG A 132 44.04 4.69 -16.91
CA ARG A 132 44.72 5.26 -18.07
C ARG A 132 43.66 6.06 -18.82
N HIS A 133 43.85 7.37 -18.90
CA HIS A 133 43.06 8.23 -19.76
C HIS A 133 43.16 7.69 -21.19
N PHE A 134 42.05 7.16 -21.69
CA PHE A 134 41.90 6.81 -23.08
C PHE A 134 41.73 8.11 -23.86
N THR A 135 42.78 8.57 -24.52
CA THR A 135 42.70 9.66 -25.50
C THR A 135 42.28 9.04 -26.83
N PRO A 136 41.06 9.32 -27.35
CA PRO A 136 40.66 8.80 -28.65
C PRO A 136 41.54 9.42 -29.76
N PRO A 137 41.92 8.65 -30.79
CA PRO A 137 42.71 9.18 -31.89
C PRO A 137 41.91 10.23 -32.66
N HIS A 138 42.50 11.43 -32.79
CA HIS A 138 42.01 12.48 -33.69
C HIS A 138 41.97 11.93 -35.12
N SER A 139 40.76 11.86 -35.68
CA SER A 139 40.56 11.65 -37.11
C SER A 139 41.11 12.87 -37.85
N ALA A 140 42.28 12.72 -38.48
CA ALA A 140 42.79 13.69 -39.45
C ALA A 140 41.92 13.62 -40.72
N ARG A 141 41.46 14.78 -41.17
CA ARG A 141 40.92 15.01 -42.52
C ARG A 141 42.05 15.41 -43.45
#